data_AF-A0A944BMX4-F1
#
_entry.id   AF-A0A944BMX4-F1
#
_cell.length_a   1.000
_cell.length_b   1.000
_cell.length_c   1.000
_cell.angle_alpha   90.00
_cell.angle_beta   90.00
_cell.angle_gamma   90.00
#
_symmetry.space_group_name_H-M   'P 1'
#
loop_
_entity.id
_entity.type
_entity.pdbx_description
1 polymer ?
#
loop_
_entity_poly.entity_id
_entity_poly.type
_entity_poly.pdbx_seq_one_letter_code
_entity_poly.pdbx_strand_id
1 'polypeptide(L)'
;ADLGYYGQANKYYQIPVNVIINSVVGVAYPVFSSLNNDKERQVAYINKIIAFLSFFSFPVLLGFFAVAPNFITVVITDKWMPILPYLRLFLISSLIQPFIILNINIFNVKGKSRYYLYVEILMVALTAIFLLLMHDTIMQMIIGFLLTNLIVWVVTLFIVKHCVGISCLTQIVKMLPSLLISIIMAGGVMLFDYLVPITPIYKLCCELIIGVVLYILLALISKNQIFIEVFNQILNKIKNK
;
A
#
# COMPACT_ATOMS: atom_id res chain seq x y z
N ALA A 1 -12.28 -13.91 23.34
CA ALA A 1 -11.63 -12.59 23.23
C ALA A 1 -11.09 -12.35 21.82
N ASP A 2 -10.55 -13.39 21.18
CA ASP A 2 -9.80 -13.31 19.92
C ASP A 2 -10.60 -12.74 18.74
N LEU A 3 -11.89 -13.07 18.59
CA LEU A 3 -12.77 -12.46 17.59
C LEU A 3 -12.87 -10.92 17.72
N GLY A 4 -12.85 -10.41 18.96
CA GLY A 4 -12.85 -8.97 19.22
C GLY A 4 -11.52 -8.32 18.83
N TYR A 5 -10.39 -9.01 19.04
CA TYR A 5 -9.08 -8.54 18.59
C TYR A 5 -8.96 -8.51 17.07
N TYR A 6 -9.46 -9.54 16.39
CA TYR A 6 -9.56 -9.55 14.93
C TYR A 6 -10.41 -8.38 14.42
N GLY A 7 -11.61 -8.19 14.98
CA GLY A 7 -12.52 -7.12 14.55
C GLY A 7 -11.89 -5.73 14.68
N GLN A 8 -11.18 -5.46 15.78
CA GLN A 8 -10.48 -4.19 15.96
C GLN A 8 -9.30 -4.04 15.02
N ALA A 9 -8.43 -5.04 14.91
CA ALA A 9 -7.32 -5.00 13.95
C ALA A 9 -7.83 -4.77 12.53
N ASN A 10 -8.91 -5.45 12.14
CA ASN A 10 -9.58 -5.29 10.85
C ASN A 10 -10.08 -3.86 10.62
N LYS A 11 -10.76 -3.28 11.61
CA LYS A 11 -11.24 -1.90 11.55
C LYS A 11 -10.11 -0.90 11.35
N TYR A 12 -9.02 -1.01 12.11
CA TYR A 12 -7.96 -0.01 12.11
C TYR A 12 -7.01 -0.11 10.91
N TYR A 13 -6.73 -1.31 10.37
CA TYR A 13 -5.92 -1.38 9.14
C TYR A 13 -6.66 -0.81 7.93
N GLN A 14 -7.99 -0.93 7.89
CA GLN A 14 -8.79 -0.45 6.75
C GLN A 14 -8.72 1.08 6.60
N ILE A 15 -8.44 1.82 7.67
CA ILE A 15 -8.36 3.30 7.63
C ILE A 15 -7.29 3.77 6.62
N PRO A 16 -5.98 3.48 6.81
CA PRO A 16 -4.95 3.90 5.86
C PRO A 16 -5.14 3.27 4.48
N VAL A 17 -5.62 2.02 4.42
CA VAL A 17 -5.85 1.31 3.15
C VAL A 17 -6.91 2.02 2.30
N ASN A 18 -8.06 2.38 2.89
CA ASN A 18 -9.14 3.05 2.17
C ASN A 18 -8.75 4.45 1.69
N VAL A 19 -7.96 5.19 2.47
CA VAL A 19 -7.39 6.48 2.04
C VAL A 19 -6.56 6.32 0.78
N ILE A 20 -5.73 5.27 0.72
CA ILE A 20 -4.91 4.97 -0.46
C ILE A 20 -5.79 4.55 -1.63
N ILE A 21 -6.70 3.58 -1.44
CA ILE A 21 -7.56 3.04 -2.51
C ILE A 21 -8.38 4.16 -3.16
N ASN A 22 -9.01 5.01 -2.37
CA ASN A 22 -9.81 6.13 -2.89
C ASN A 22 -8.94 7.13 -3.67
N SER A 23 -7.70 7.34 -3.23
CA SER A 23 -6.73 8.17 -3.96
C SER A 23 -6.34 7.52 -5.29
N VAL A 24 -6.13 6.19 -5.35
CA VAL A 24 -5.79 5.44 -6.58
C VAL A 24 -6.88 5.57 -7.63
N VAL A 25 -8.13 5.32 -7.24
CA VAL A 25 -9.29 5.34 -8.16
C VAL A 25 -9.44 6.73 -8.79
N GLY A 26 -9.21 7.81 -8.02
CA GLY A 26 -9.34 9.18 -8.50
C GLY A 26 -8.33 9.59 -9.59
N VAL A 27 -7.09 9.09 -9.57
CA VAL A 27 -6.06 9.44 -10.57
C VAL A 27 -5.94 8.47 -11.75
N ALA A 28 -6.40 7.23 -11.58
CA ALA A 28 -6.31 6.22 -12.63
C ALA A 28 -7.30 6.50 -13.78
N TYR A 29 -8.58 6.71 -13.47
CA TYR A 29 -9.66 6.73 -14.46
C TYR A 29 -9.57 7.82 -15.56
N PRO A 30 -9.25 9.10 -15.27
CA PRO A 30 -9.32 10.17 -16.26
C PRO A 30 -8.27 10.06 -17.37
N VAL A 31 -7.15 9.37 -17.11
CA VAL A 31 -6.03 9.35 -18.05
C VAL A 31 -5.97 8.05 -18.84
N PHE A 32 -6.48 6.95 -18.28
CA PHE A 32 -6.61 5.68 -18.99
C PHE A 32 -7.51 5.77 -20.24
N SER A 33 -8.56 6.59 -20.21
CA SER A 33 -9.45 6.84 -21.36
C SER A 33 -8.81 7.66 -22.48
N SER A 34 -7.81 8.48 -22.15
CA SER A 34 -7.14 9.39 -23.10
C SER A 34 -6.09 8.73 -24.00
N LEU A 35 -5.71 7.47 -23.70
CA LEU A 35 -4.54 6.81 -24.28
C LEU A 35 -4.85 5.84 -25.42
N ASN A 36 -6.06 5.84 -25.97
CA ASN A 36 -6.41 4.94 -27.07
C ASN A 36 -5.61 5.29 -28.35
N ASN A 37 -4.49 4.56 -28.58
CA ASN A 37 -3.79 4.27 -29.86
C ASN A 37 -2.24 4.28 -29.81
N ASP A 38 -1.60 4.62 -28.68
CA ASP A 38 -0.13 4.60 -28.57
C ASP A 38 0.33 3.68 -27.41
N LYS A 39 0.85 2.50 -27.76
CA LYS A 39 1.29 1.49 -26.78
C LYS A 39 2.47 1.97 -25.93
N GLU A 40 3.42 2.70 -26.50
CA GLU A 40 4.60 3.16 -25.76
C GLU A 40 4.21 4.21 -24.72
N ARG A 41 3.36 5.16 -25.12
CA ARG A 41 2.82 6.16 -24.19
C ARG A 41 1.98 5.52 -23.08
N GLN A 42 1.21 4.48 -23.38
CA GLN A 42 0.46 3.73 -22.37
C GLN A 42 1.37 3.07 -21.33
N VAL A 43 2.42 2.37 -21.79
CA VAL A 43 3.37 1.71 -20.90
C VAL A 43 4.09 2.72 -20.03
N ALA A 44 4.57 3.84 -20.60
CA ALA A 44 5.21 4.92 -19.87
C ALA A 44 4.26 5.51 -18.80
N TYR A 45 3.00 5.75 -19.17
CA TYR A 45 2.00 6.30 -18.26
C TYR A 45 1.65 5.34 -17.11
N ILE A 46 1.44 4.06 -17.39
CA ILE A 46 1.17 3.05 -16.35
C ILE A 46 2.36 2.93 -15.39
N ASN A 47 3.59 2.88 -15.91
CA ASN A 47 4.78 2.86 -15.08
C ASN A 47 4.89 4.09 -14.18
N LYS A 48 4.46 5.25 -14.67
CA LYS A 48 4.39 6.48 -13.88
C LYS A 48 3.32 6.41 -12.80
N ILE A 49 2.13 5.87 -13.08
CA ILE A 49 1.10 5.64 -12.07
C ILE A 49 1.59 4.65 -11.00
N ILE A 50 2.24 3.55 -11.39
CA ILE A 50 2.76 2.56 -10.43
C ILE A 50 3.74 3.24 -9.47
N ALA A 51 4.70 4.00 -10.00
CA ALA A 51 5.69 4.69 -9.19
C ALA A 51 5.05 5.77 -8.30
N PHE A 52 4.07 6.53 -8.81
CA PHE A 52 3.27 7.47 -8.05
C PHE A 52 2.52 6.77 -6.92
N LEU A 53 1.86 5.67 -7.21
CA LEU A 53 1.11 4.90 -6.24
C LEU A 53 2.01 4.38 -5.13
N SER A 54 3.16 3.78 -5.47
CA SER A 54 4.16 3.32 -4.51
C SER A 54 4.69 4.45 -3.63
N PHE A 55 4.84 5.64 -4.20
CA PHE A 55 5.31 6.81 -3.46
C PHE A 55 4.33 7.24 -2.36
N PHE A 56 3.01 7.06 -2.53
CA PHE A 56 2.04 7.40 -1.48
C PHE A 56 1.66 6.21 -0.61
N SER A 57 1.48 5.02 -1.18
CA SER A 57 0.92 3.88 -0.46
C SER A 57 1.88 3.30 0.58
N PHE A 58 3.15 3.12 0.22
CA PHE A 58 4.14 2.51 1.11
C PHE A 58 4.45 3.35 2.36
N PRO A 59 4.71 4.67 2.30
CA PRO A 59 4.99 5.41 3.52
C PRO A 59 3.78 5.50 4.44
N VAL A 60 2.56 5.57 3.89
CA VAL A 60 1.35 5.60 4.71
C VAL A 60 1.16 4.28 5.46
N LEU A 61 1.30 3.14 4.77
CA LEU A 61 1.11 1.82 5.40
C LEU A 61 2.26 1.45 6.33
N LEU A 62 3.52 1.66 5.93
CA LEU A 62 4.68 1.35 6.77
C LEU A 62 4.88 2.37 7.89
N GLY A 63 4.50 3.63 7.68
CA GLY A 63 4.42 4.62 8.75
C GLY A 63 3.39 4.23 9.80
N PHE A 64 2.19 3.84 9.36
CA PHE A 64 1.15 3.34 10.28
C PHE A 64 1.59 2.06 11.00
N PHE A 65 2.32 1.17 10.33
CA PHE A 65 2.93 -0.02 10.93
C PHE A 65 3.91 0.33 12.06
N ALA A 66 4.74 1.36 11.84
CA ALA A 66 5.74 1.82 12.81
C ALA A 66 5.07 2.42 14.06
N VAL A 67 4.11 3.32 13.87
CA VAL A 67 3.42 4.01 14.97
C VAL A 67 2.30 3.18 15.64
N ALA A 68 2.00 2.00 15.11
CA ALA A 68 0.92 1.13 15.58
C ALA A 68 0.91 0.90 17.12
N PRO A 69 2.05 0.68 17.82
CA PRO A 69 2.04 0.49 19.27
C PRO A 69 1.50 1.71 20.01
N ASN A 70 2.05 2.90 19.74
CA ASN A 70 1.62 4.14 20.38
C ASN A 70 0.21 4.55 19.95
N PHE A 71 -0.16 4.28 18.70
CA PHE A 71 -1.53 4.46 18.21
C PHE A 71 -2.53 3.62 19.03
N ILE A 72 -2.24 2.33 19.27
CA ILE A 72 -3.13 1.45 20.05
C ILE A 72 -3.28 1.96 21.48
N THR A 73 -2.18 2.28 22.15
CA THR A 73 -2.18 2.81 23.53
C THR A 73 -2.97 4.10 23.64
N VAL A 74 -2.75 5.06 22.74
CA VAL A 74 -3.33 6.41 22.82
C VAL A 74 -4.79 6.44 22.36
N VAL A 75 -5.10 5.81 21.22
CA VAL A 75 -6.42 5.96 20.57
C VAL A 75 -7.41 4.91 21.03
N ILE A 76 -6.95 3.70 21.32
CA ILE A 76 -7.84 2.56 21.65
C ILE A 76 -7.83 2.24 23.14
N THR A 77 -6.69 2.41 23.83
CA THR A 77 -6.36 2.02 25.23
C THR A 77 -5.43 0.79 25.28
N ASP A 78 -4.49 0.78 26.24
CA ASP A 78 -3.50 -0.29 26.48
C ASP A 78 -4.07 -1.72 26.56
N LYS A 79 -5.32 -1.87 27.01
CA LYS A 79 -6.01 -3.17 27.05
C LYS A 79 -6.11 -3.86 25.68
N TRP A 80 -5.98 -3.11 24.59
CA TRP A 80 -6.04 -3.61 23.22
C TRP A 80 -4.66 -3.87 22.63
N MET A 81 -3.57 -3.74 23.38
CA MET A 81 -2.22 -4.07 22.89
C MET A 81 -2.09 -5.47 22.25
N PRO A 82 -2.83 -6.52 22.68
CA PRO A 82 -2.83 -7.81 22.00
C PRO A 82 -3.23 -7.79 20.51
N ILE A 83 -3.86 -6.72 20.01
CA ILE A 83 -4.20 -6.59 18.57
C ILE A 83 -2.99 -6.23 17.70
N LEU A 84 -1.91 -5.71 18.29
CA LEU A 84 -0.73 -5.21 17.57
C LEU A 84 -0.18 -6.19 16.52
N PRO A 85 0.07 -7.48 16.83
CA PRO A 85 0.56 -8.43 15.83
C PRO A 85 -0.42 -8.63 14.66
N TYR A 86 -1.72 -8.68 14.93
CA TYR A 86 -2.74 -8.80 13.88
C TYR A 86 -2.80 -7.56 12.99
N LEU A 87 -2.77 -6.38 13.60
CA LEU A 87 -2.78 -5.10 12.87
C LEU A 87 -1.55 -4.97 11.97
N ARG A 88 -0.36 -5.29 12.48
CA ARG A 88 0.89 -5.28 11.72
C ARG A 88 0.87 -6.23 10.53
N LEU A 89 0.35 -7.45 10.72
CA LEU A 89 0.26 -8.43 9.65
C LEU A 89 -0.74 -8.02 8.57
N PHE A 90 -1.89 -7.45 8.96
CA PHE A 90 -2.82 -6.86 8.03
C PHE A 90 -2.19 -5.73 7.21
N LEU A 91 -1.49 -4.80 7.84
CA LEU A 91 -0.82 -3.70 7.14
C LEU A 91 0.19 -4.19 6.11
N ILE A 92 0.98 -5.22 6.45
CA ILE A 92 1.90 -5.87 5.50
C ILE A 92 1.11 -6.48 4.33
N SER A 93 0.04 -7.22 4.62
CA SER A 93 -0.80 -7.85 3.59
C SER A 93 -1.42 -6.81 2.63
N SER A 94 -1.68 -5.60 3.13
CA SER A 94 -2.32 -4.52 2.38
C SER A 94 -1.36 -3.67 1.57
N LEU A 95 -0.03 -3.81 1.73
CA LEU A 95 0.97 -3.10 0.90
C LEU A 95 0.76 -3.35 -0.60
N ILE A 96 0.21 -4.51 -0.94
CA ILE A 96 0.09 -4.98 -2.32
C ILE A 96 -1.28 -4.66 -2.94
N GLN A 97 -2.32 -4.47 -2.12
CA GLN A 97 -3.69 -4.24 -2.57
C GLN A 97 -3.84 -3.08 -3.57
N PRO A 98 -3.20 -1.91 -3.38
CA PRO A 98 -3.33 -0.80 -4.32
C PRO A 98 -2.87 -1.19 -5.74
N PHE A 99 -1.89 -2.07 -5.86
CA PHE A 99 -1.35 -2.54 -7.14
C PHE A 99 -2.24 -3.60 -7.78
N ILE A 100 -2.86 -4.48 -6.99
CA ILE A 100 -3.91 -5.40 -7.47
C ILE A 100 -5.05 -4.59 -8.09
N ILE A 101 -5.54 -3.57 -7.38
CA ILE A 101 -6.63 -2.70 -7.83
C ILE A 101 -6.23 -1.94 -9.11
N LEU A 102 -5.02 -1.41 -9.18
CA LEU A 102 -4.52 -0.77 -10.39
C LEU A 102 -4.51 -1.74 -11.59
N ASN A 103 -4.00 -2.96 -11.40
CA ASN A 103 -3.95 -3.98 -12.45
C ASN A 103 -5.35 -4.40 -12.92
N ILE A 104 -6.30 -4.55 -11.99
CA ILE A 104 -7.71 -4.80 -12.28
C ILE A 104 -8.30 -3.67 -13.13
N ASN A 105 -8.05 -2.41 -12.76
CA ASN A 105 -8.55 -1.26 -13.51
C ASN A 105 -7.99 -1.22 -14.94
N ILE A 106 -6.73 -1.63 -15.12
CA ILE A 106 -6.12 -1.78 -16.45
C ILE A 106 -6.92 -2.79 -17.30
N PHE A 107 -7.35 -3.93 -16.72
CA PHE A 107 -8.16 -4.92 -17.44
C PHE A 107 -9.50 -4.34 -17.89
N ASN A 108 -10.16 -3.59 -17.01
CA ASN A 108 -11.45 -2.96 -17.27
C ASN A 108 -11.36 -1.92 -18.39
N VAL A 109 -10.35 -1.03 -18.34
CA VAL A 109 -10.10 -0.02 -19.38
C VAL A 109 -9.83 -0.66 -20.74
N LYS A 110 -9.13 -1.80 -20.78
CA LYS A 110 -8.84 -2.54 -22.01
C LYS A 110 -10.04 -3.36 -22.53
N GLY A 111 -11.21 -3.26 -21.90
CA GLY A 111 -12.39 -4.05 -22.26
C GLY A 111 -12.22 -5.55 -22.00
N LYS A 112 -11.26 -5.94 -21.15
CA LYS A 112 -10.97 -7.34 -20.79
C LYS A 112 -11.62 -7.71 -19.45
N SER A 113 -12.91 -7.42 -19.30
CA SER A 113 -13.70 -7.69 -18.09
C SER A 113 -13.70 -9.16 -17.64
N ARG A 114 -13.47 -10.10 -18.58
CA ARG A 114 -13.29 -11.52 -18.25
C ARG A 114 -12.10 -11.77 -17.32
N TYR A 115 -10.97 -11.07 -17.49
CA TYR A 115 -9.82 -11.23 -16.59
C TYR A 115 -10.10 -10.68 -15.21
N TYR A 116 -10.83 -9.55 -15.11
CA TYR A 116 -11.32 -9.06 -13.82
C TYR A 116 -12.13 -10.13 -13.10
N LEU A 117 -13.12 -10.73 -13.77
CA LEU A 117 -13.94 -11.79 -13.20
C LEU A 117 -13.11 -13.02 -12.79
N TYR A 118 -12.12 -13.44 -13.59
CA TYR A 118 -11.24 -14.55 -13.21
C TYR A 118 -10.38 -14.23 -11.99
N VAL A 119 -9.88 -13.00 -11.86
CA VAL A 119 -9.13 -12.57 -10.68
C VAL A 119 -10.00 -12.54 -9.42
N GLU A 120 -11.24 -12.06 -9.52
CA GLU A 120 -12.20 -12.07 -8.40
C GLU A 120 -12.53 -13.50 -7.97
N ILE A 121 -12.83 -14.40 -8.92
CA ILE A 121 -13.07 -15.83 -8.63
C ILE A 121 -11.84 -16.45 -7.97
N LEU A 122 -10.63 -16.16 -8.48
CA LEU A 122 -9.39 -16.65 -7.90
C LEU A 122 -9.21 -16.14 -6.47
N MET A 123 -9.48 -14.86 -6.21
CA MET A 123 -9.36 -14.26 -4.87
C MET A 123 -10.30 -14.93 -3.88
N VAL A 124 -11.58 -15.14 -4.27
CA VAL A 124 -12.56 -15.84 -3.43
C VAL A 124 -12.17 -17.30 -3.21
N ALA A 125 -11.74 -18.01 -4.27
CA ALA A 125 -11.33 -19.40 -4.18
C ALA A 125 -10.12 -19.59 -3.27
N LEU A 126 -9.06 -18.78 -3.44
CA LEU A 126 -7.88 -18.81 -2.58
C LEU A 126 -8.22 -18.47 -1.13
N THR A 127 -9.07 -17.46 -0.91
CA THR A 127 -9.52 -17.12 0.44
C THR A 127 -10.27 -18.28 1.08
N ALA A 128 -11.16 -18.96 0.35
CA ALA A 128 -11.85 -20.15 0.84
C ALA A 128 -10.88 -21.31 1.13
N ILE A 129 -9.92 -21.57 0.23
CA ILE A 129 -8.89 -22.61 0.40
C ILE A 129 -8.05 -22.34 1.65
N PHE A 130 -7.49 -21.14 1.80
CA PHE A 130 -6.69 -20.82 2.98
C PHE A 130 -7.54 -20.79 4.25
N LEU A 131 -8.80 -20.37 4.17
CA LEU A 131 -9.69 -20.45 5.33
C LEU A 131 -9.96 -21.92 5.74
N LEU A 132 -10.05 -22.86 4.81
CA LEU A 132 -10.17 -24.28 5.16
C LEU A 132 -8.86 -24.85 5.73
N LEU A 133 -7.71 -24.45 5.18
CA LEU A 133 -6.40 -24.98 5.57
C LEU A 133 -5.78 -24.32 6.81
N MET A 134 -6.17 -23.08 7.12
CA MET A 134 -5.49 -22.19 8.08
C MET A 134 -6.49 -21.54 9.05
N HIS A 135 -7.33 -22.36 9.69
CA HIS A 135 -8.40 -21.88 10.59
C HIS A 135 -8.15 -22.10 12.09
N ASP A 136 -7.06 -22.78 12.49
CA ASP A 136 -6.84 -23.13 13.90
C ASP A 136 -6.62 -21.88 14.76
N THR A 137 -6.06 -20.83 14.18
CA THR A 137 -5.82 -19.55 14.85
C THR A 137 -6.16 -18.36 13.97
N ILE A 138 -6.53 -17.24 14.59
CA ILE A 138 -6.76 -15.98 13.88
C ILE A 138 -5.51 -15.52 13.12
N MET A 139 -4.32 -15.75 13.68
CA MET A 139 -3.07 -15.41 13.02
C MET A 139 -2.94 -16.15 11.68
N GLN A 140 -3.20 -17.46 11.68
CA GLN A 140 -3.20 -18.29 10.49
C GLN A 140 -4.19 -17.78 9.43
N MET A 141 -5.39 -17.35 9.83
CA MET A 141 -6.37 -16.78 8.90
C MET A 141 -5.86 -15.49 8.23
N ILE A 142 -5.18 -14.62 8.98
CA ILE A 142 -4.59 -13.39 8.43
C ILE A 142 -3.40 -13.72 7.52
N ILE A 143 -2.61 -14.74 7.85
CA ILE A 143 -1.55 -15.24 6.96
C ILE A 143 -2.17 -15.77 5.66
N GLY A 144 -3.29 -16.51 5.73
CA GLY A 144 -4.05 -16.94 4.57
C GLY A 144 -4.48 -15.77 3.67
N PHE A 145 -4.98 -14.68 4.28
CA PHE A 145 -5.30 -13.45 3.57
C PHE A 145 -4.07 -12.81 2.89
N LEU A 146 -2.93 -12.77 3.58
CA LEU A 146 -1.66 -12.30 3.02
C LEU A 146 -1.22 -13.15 1.82
N LEU A 147 -1.32 -14.47 1.92
CA LEU A 147 -0.98 -15.39 0.83
C LEU A 147 -1.92 -15.23 -0.36
N THR A 148 -3.22 -15.08 -0.13
CA THR A 148 -4.18 -14.75 -1.20
C THR A 148 -3.75 -13.49 -1.94
N ASN A 149 -3.47 -12.39 -1.22
CA ASN A 149 -3.07 -11.14 -1.85
C ASN A 149 -1.76 -11.28 -2.63
N LEU A 150 -0.78 -12.01 -2.12
CA LEU A 150 0.47 -12.27 -2.83
C LEU A 150 0.25 -13.04 -4.13
N ILE A 151 -0.51 -14.14 -4.08
CA ILE A 151 -0.78 -14.97 -5.26
C ILE A 151 -1.59 -14.18 -6.30
N VAL A 152 -2.65 -13.50 -5.87
CA VAL A 152 -3.48 -12.66 -6.74
C VAL A 152 -2.64 -11.57 -7.41
N TRP A 153 -1.77 -10.90 -6.66
CA TRP A 153 -0.88 -9.89 -7.22
C TRP A 153 0.04 -10.47 -8.29
N VAL A 154 0.70 -11.59 -8.01
CA VAL A 154 1.57 -12.26 -8.98
C VAL A 154 0.79 -12.63 -10.26
N VAL A 155 -0.41 -13.19 -10.13
CA VAL A 155 -1.28 -13.50 -11.27
C VAL A 155 -1.64 -12.24 -12.05
N THR A 156 -2.01 -11.15 -11.38
CA THR A 156 -2.34 -9.89 -12.05
C THR A 156 -1.15 -9.30 -12.80
N LEU A 157 0.08 -9.43 -12.31
CA LEU A 157 1.30 -9.02 -13.02
C LEU A 157 1.44 -9.77 -14.36
N PHE A 158 1.24 -11.09 -14.36
CA PHE A 158 1.30 -11.90 -15.57
C PHE A 158 0.20 -11.54 -16.58
N ILE A 159 -1.03 -11.33 -16.10
CA ILE A 159 -2.14 -10.92 -16.96
C ILE A 159 -1.88 -9.53 -17.56
N VAL A 160 -1.37 -8.57 -16.80
CA VAL A 160 -1.01 -7.23 -17.31
C VAL A 160 0.08 -7.32 -18.38
N LYS A 161 1.11 -8.16 -18.16
CA LYS A 161 2.12 -8.42 -19.18
C LYS A 161 1.50 -8.92 -20.48
N HIS A 162 0.56 -9.87 -20.40
CA HIS A 162 -0.11 -10.39 -21.58
C HIS A 162 -1.04 -9.37 -22.25
N CYS A 163 -1.78 -8.57 -21.48
CA CYS A 163 -2.78 -7.63 -22.01
C CYS A 163 -2.19 -6.33 -22.56
N VAL A 164 -1.13 -5.82 -21.94
CA VAL A 164 -0.58 -4.47 -22.21
C VAL A 164 0.90 -4.51 -22.60
N GLY A 165 1.60 -5.64 -22.42
CA GLY A 165 3.02 -5.77 -22.76
C GLY A 165 3.97 -5.22 -21.69
N ILE A 166 3.47 -4.86 -20.51
CA ILE A 166 4.31 -4.35 -19.42
C ILE A 166 5.02 -5.52 -18.73
N SER A 167 6.34 -5.49 -18.67
CA SER A 167 7.10 -6.53 -17.97
C SER A 167 6.82 -6.52 -16.46
N CYS A 168 6.61 -7.70 -15.88
CA CYS A 168 6.41 -7.87 -14.43
C CYS A 168 7.59 -7.27 -13.64
N LEU A 169 8.82 -7.45 -14.14
CA LEU A 169 10.03 -6.93 -13.51
C LEU A 169 10.03 -5.40 -13.49
N THR A 170 9.54 -4.75 -14.56
CA THR A 170 9.45 -3.29 -14.60
C THR A 170 8.55 -2.76 -13.50
N GLN A 171 7.40 -3.40 -13.24
CA GLN A 171 6.51 -2.96 -12.16
C GLN A 171 7.20 -3.05 -10.80
N ILE A 172 7.83 -4.18 -10.49
CA ILE A 172 8.53 -4.41 -9.22
C ILE A 172 9.68 -3.40 -9.04
N VAL A 173 10.50 -3.20 -10.07
CA VAL A 173 11.62 -2.25 -10.03
C VAL A 173 11.14 -0.82 -9.85
N LYS A 174 9.97 -0.44 -10.38
CA LYS A 174 9.39 0.90 -10.16
C LYS A 174 8.87 1.09 -8.74
N MET A 175 8.43 0.02 -8.08
CA MET A 175 7.96 0.04 -6.68
C MET A 175 9.12 0.12 -5.68
N LEU A 176 10.26 -0.50 -6.01
CA LEU A 176 11.38 -0.74 -5.10
C LEU A 176 11.96 0.51 -4.43
N PRO A 177 12.24 1.63 -5.13
CA PRO A 177 12.82 2.83 -4.50
C PRO A 177 11.93 3.38 -3.39
N SER A 178 10.63 3.51 -3.66
CA SER A 178 9.66 4.00 -2.68
C SER A 178 9.49 3.03 -1.51
N LEU A 179 9.56 1.71 -1.78
CA LEU A 179 9.51 0.69 -0.74
C LEU A 179 10.73 0.81 0.21
N LEU A 180 11.94 0.90 -0.34
CA LEU A 180 13.17 1.03 0.46
C LEU A 180 13.17 2.29 1.32
N ILE A 181 12.82 3.44 0.74
CA ILE A 181 12.69 4.71 1.47
C ILE A 181 11.70 4.56 2.63
N SER A 182 10.56 3.92 2.38
CA SER A 182 9.51 3.73 3.39
C SER A 182 9.93 2.75 4.50
N ILE A 183 10.70 1.71 4.17
CA ILE A 183 11.29 0.79 5.17
C ILE A 183 12.29 1.52 6.05
N ILE A 184 13.19 2.33 5.46
CA ILE A 184 14.17 3.11 6.23
C ILE A 184 13.47 4.12 7.14
N MET A 185 12.45 4.82 6.63
CA MET A 185 11.61 5.72 7.43
C MET A 185 10.96 4.96 8.60
N ALA A 186 10.29 3.83 8.35
CA ALA A 186 9.63 3.05 9.39
C ALA A 186 10.63 2.56 10.45
N GLY A 187 11.82 2.10 10.02
CA GLY A 187 12.92 1.74 10.92
C GLY A 187 13.40 2.93 11.76
N GLY A 188 13.51 4.12 11.18
CA GLY A 188 13.88 5.34 11.90
C GLY A 188 12.85 5.75 12.95
N VAL A 189 11.56 5.64 12.64
CA VAL A 189 10.46 5.89 13.59
C VAL A 189 10.47 4.88 14.73
N MET A 190 10.63 3.59 14.43
CA MET A 190 10.73 2.54 15.46
C MET A 190 11.99 2.67 16.32
N LEU A 191 13.10 3.14 15.75
CA LEU A 191 14.32 3.43 16.50
C LEU A 191 14.12 4.61 17.46
N PHE A 192 13.45 5.67 17.00
CA PHE A 192 13.06 6.79 17.87
C PHE A 192 12.16 6.32 19.02
N ASP A 193 11.18 5.46 18.74
CA ASP A 193 10.30 4.87 19.76
C ASP A 193 11.12 4.12 20.84
N TYR A 194 12.12 3.35 20.44
CA TYR A 194 12.99 2.64 21.37
C TYR A 194 13.86 3.58 22.22
N LEU A 195 14.41 4.65 21.63
CA LEU A 195 15.42 5.50 22.27
C LEU A 195 14.83 6.58 23.20
N VAL A 196 13.62 7.05 22.97
CA VAL A 196 13.06 8.22 23.67
C VAL A 196 11.91 7.81 24.60
N PRO A 197 12.13 7.68 25.91
CA PRO A 197 11.08 7.31 26.87
C PRO A 197 10.25 8.53 27.27
N ILE A 198 9.28 8.90 26.43
CA ILE A 198 8.28 9.95 26.69
C ILE A 198 6.87 9.36 26.72
N THR A 199 5.91 10.12 27.26
CA THR A 199 4.51 9.65 27.35
C THR A 199 3.94 9.33 25.97
N PRO A 200 3.07 8.29 25.83
CA PRO A 200 2.60 7.79 24.54
C PRO A 200 1.98 8.84 23.62
N ILE A 201 1.28 9.84 24.16
CA ILE A 201 0.66 10.91 23.36
C ILE A 201 1.69 11.79 22.65
N TYR A 202 2.70 12.30 23.39
CA TYR A 202 3.78 13.09 22.80
C TYR A 202 4.63 12.25 21.85
N LYS A 203 4.79 10.97 22.18
CA LYS A 203 5.52 10.01 21.35
C LYS A 203 4.88 9.86 19.98
N LEU A 204 3.56 9.59 19.95
CA LEU A 204 2.79 9.47 18.72
C LEU A 204 2.90 10.74 17.86
N CYS A 205 2.78 11.93 18.46
CA CYS A 205 2.94 13.20 17.74
C CYS A 205 4.35 13.34 17.13
N CYS A 206 5.40 13.02 17.89
CA CYS A 206 6.77 13.07 17.41
C CYS A 206 7.02 12.06 16.28
N GLU A 207 6.51 10.83 16.40
CA GLU A 207 6.64 9.79 15.39
C GLU A 207 6.02 10.19 14.06
N LEU A 208 4.85 10.83 14.07
CA LEU A 208 4.21 11.33 12.85
C LEU A 208 5.06 12.41 12.18
N ILE A 209 5.59 13.36 12.96
CA ILE A 209 6.46 14.43 12.43
C ILE A 209 7.77 13.84 11.89
N ILE A 210 8.43 12.98 12.66
CA ILE A 210 9.69 12.34 12.29
C ILE A 210 9.49 11.46 11.05
N GLY A 211 8.40 10.70 10.97
CA GLY A 211 8.08 9.89 9.80
C GLY A 211 7.95 10.73 8.53
N VAL A 212 7.18 11.83 8.58
CA VAL A 212 7.03 12.75 7.44
C VAL A 212 8.36 13.39 7.06
N VAL A 213 9.12 13.89 8.02
CA VAL A 213 10.42 14.55 7.79
C VAL A 213 11.43 13.56 7.20
N LEU A 214 11.58 12.38 7.79
CA LEU A 214 12.48 11.34 7.29
C LEU A 214 12.09 10.91 5.88
N TYR A 215 10.81 10.71 5.61
CA TYR A 215 10.35 10.32 4.28
C TYR A 215 10.69 11.38 3.22
N ILE A 216 10.41 12.66 3.50
CA ILE A 216 10.70 13.76 2.59
C ILE A 216 12.22 13.90 2.36
N LEU A 217 13.03 13.84 3.43
CA LEU A 217 14.49 13.93 3.33
C LEU A 217 15.07 12.77 2.51
N LEU A 218 14.64 11.54 2.78
CA LEU A 218 15.09 10.37 2.02
C LEU A 218 14.63 10.45 0.56
N ALA A 219 13.40 10.90 0.29
CA ALA A 219 12.91 11.10 -1.07
C ALA A 219 13.73 12.16 -1.84
N LEU A 220 14.15 13.24 -1.17
CA LEU A 220 15.07 14.25 -1.71
C LEU A 220 16.45 13.69 -2.01
N ILE A 221 17.05 12.96 -1.06
CA ILE A 221 18.39 12.38 -1.19
C ILE A 221 18.44 11.32 -2.30
N SER A 222 17.42 10.46 -2.36
CA SER A 222 17.30 9.43 -3.41
C SER A 222 16.96 10.01 -4.79
N LYS A 223 16.76 11.33 -4.92
CA LYS A 223 16.32 12.00 -6.16
C LYS A 223 15.16 11.27 -6.82
N ASN A 224 14.17 10.86 -6.02
CA ASN A 224 13.07 10.06 -6.51
C ASN A 224 12.34 10.85 -7.62
N GLN A 225 12.32 10.30 -8.84
CA GLN A 225 11.79 10.97 -10.02
C GLN A 225 10.35 11.46 -9.79
N ILE A 226 9.54 10.66 -9.10
CA ILE A 226 8.15 11.00 -8.79
C ILE A 226 8.06 12.17 -7.82
N PHE A 227 8.89 12.18 -6.77
CA PHE A 227 8.91 13.29 -5.82
C PHE A 227 9.25 14.61 -6.52
N ILE A 228 10.27 14.61 -7.37
CA ILE A 228 10.70 15.80 -8.13
C ILE A 228 9.58 16.27 -9.08
N GLU A 229 8.92 15.35 -9.77
CA GLU A 229 7.79 15.69 -10.64
C GLU A 229 6.62 16.32 -9.87
N VAL A 230 6.22 15.72 -8.74
CA VAL A 230 5.14 16.23 -7.89
C VAL A 230 5.50 17.60 -7.33
N PHE A 231 6.72 17.76 -6.84
CA PHE A 231 7.23 19.03 -6.31
C PHE A 231 7.23 20.13 -7.38
N ASN A 232 7.70 19.82 -8.58
CA ASN A 232 7.71 20.77 -9.70
C ASN A 232 6.29 21.16 -10.15
N GLN A 233 5.34 20.23 -10.16
CA GLN A 233 3.94 20.54 -10.47
C GLN A 233 3.31 21.49 -9.44
N ILE A 234 3.60 21.29 -8.15
CA ILE A 234 3.15 22.18 -7.09
C ILE A 234 3.78 23.58 -7.25
N LEU A 235 5.10 23.65 -7.46
CA LEU A 235 5.80 24.92 -7.68
C LEU A 235 5.25 25.67 -8.89
N ASN A 236 4.95 24.98 -9.99
CA ASN A 236 4.38 25.60 -11.18
C ASN A 236 2.97 26.12 -10.95
N LYS A 237 2.14 25.43 -10.16
CA LYS A 237 0.80 25.93 -9.75
C LYS A 237 0.89 27.15 -8.83
N ILE A 238 1.90 27.21 -7.97
CA ILE A 238 2.12 28.35 -7.07
C ILE A 238 2.66 29.56 -7.85
N LYS A 239 3.56 29.35 -8.83
CA LYS A 239 4.09 30.42 -9.69
C LYS A 239 3.08 30.97 -10.69
N ASN A 240 2.09 30.17 -11.08
CA ASN A 240 1.02 30.57 -12.01
C ASN A 240 -0.23 31.12 -11.29
N LYS A 241 -0.16 31.35 -9.98
CA LYS A 241 -1.16 32.09 -9.19
C LYS A 241 -0.56 33.43 -8.77
#